data_AF-A0A5K1A294-F1
#
_entry.id   AF-A0A5K1A294-F1
#
_cell.length_a   1.000
_cell.length_b   1.000
_cell.length_c   1.000
_cell.angle_alpha   90.00
_cell.angle_beta   90.00
_cell.angle_gamma   90.00
#
_symmetry.space_group_name_H-M   'P 1'
#
loop_
_entity.id
_entity.type
_entity.pdbx_description
1 polymer ?
#
loop_
_entity_poly.entity_id
_entity_poly.type
_entity_poly.pdbx_seq_one_letter_code
_entity_poly.pdbx_strand_id
1 'polypeptide(L)' 'ALDYLGKSQGIQRTRELAAKHANLAAAAVESFPATDDENMRLSRRALVDLTQRVITRTK' A
#
# COMPACT_ATOMS: atom_id res chain seq x y z
N ALA A 1 -16.67 -2.21 24.48
CA ALA A 1 -15.46 -2.43 23.65
C ALA A 1 -15.34 -1.40 22.52
N LEU A 2 -16.39 -1.15 21.73
CA LEU A 2 -16.35 -0.17 20.64
C LEU A 2 -16.16 1.29 21.09
N ASP A 3 -16.69 1.69 22.26
CA ASP A 3 -16.49 3.05 22.80
C ASP A 3 -15.02 3.39 23.04
N TYR A 4 -14.21 2.45 23.51
CA TYR A 4 -12.79 2.67 23.73
C TYR A 4 -12.00 2.77 22.41
N LEU A 5 -12.46 2.08 21.36
CA LEU A 5 -11.88 2.16 20.02
C LEU A 5 -12.17 3.52 19.36
N GLY A 6 -13.38 4.05 19.56
CA GLY A 6 -13.75 5.40 19.11
C GLY A 6 -12.92 6.49 19.80
N LYS A 7 -12.66 6.34 21.11
CA LYS A 7 -11.84 7.27 21.90
C LYS A 7 -10.35 7.24 21.53
N SER A 8 -9.81 6.10 21.10
CA SER A 8 -8.37 5.95 20.82
C SER A 8 -7.94 6.36 19.41
N GLN A 9 -8.90 6.63 18.52
CA GLN A 9 -8.66 6.80 17.07
C GLN A 9 -7.87 5.63 16.44
N GLY A 10 -7.94 4.43 17.04
CA GLY A 10 -7.13 3.28 16.61
C GLY A 10 -7.36 2.87 15.15
N ILE A 11 -8.59 3.05 14.64
CA ILE A 11 -8.93 2.80 13.24
C ILE A 11 -8.18 3.76 12.31
N GLN A 12 -8.16 5.06 12.64
CA GLN A 12 -7.51 6.08 11.83
C GLN A 12 -5.99 5.89 11.83
N ARG A 13 -5.40 5.66 13.01
CA ARG A 13 -3.95 5.40 13.15
C ARG A 13 -3.51 4.15 12.37
N THR A 14 -4.31 3.09 12.40
CA THR A 14 -4.01 1.86 11.64
C THR A 14 -4.10 2.11 10.13
N ARG A 15 -5.08 2.89 9.67
CA ARG A 15 -5.17 3.29 8.25
C ARG A 15 -3.96 4.10 7.79
N GLU A 16 -3.52 5.06 8.60
CA GLU A 16 -2.33 5.86 8.32
C GLU A 16 -1.06 5.00 8.27
N LEU A 17 -0.92 4.07 9.21
CA LEU A 17 0.20 3.13 9.23
C LEU A 17 0.19 2.21 8.00
N ALA A 18 -0.97 1.68 7.62
CA ALA A 18 -1.12 0.87 6.42
C ALA A 18 -0.75 1.66 5.15
N ALA A 19 -1.19 2.91 5.03
CA ALA A 19 -0.83 3.80 3.93
C ALA A 19 0.69 4.06 3.88
N LYS A 20 1.32 4.29 5.04
CA LYS A 20 2.77 4.46 5.12
C LYS A 20 3.52 3.24 4.58
N HIS A 21 3.12 2.03 4.99
CA HIS A 21 3.77 0.80 4.53
C HIS A 21 3.52 0.53 3.04
N ALA A 22 2.31 0.79 2.54
CA ALA A 22 1.99 0.65 1.13
C ALA A 22 2.81 1.63 0.26
N ASN A 23 2.99 2.88 0.71
CA ASN A 23 3.85 3.85 0.01
C ASN A 23 5.32 3.40 -0.02
N LEU A 24 5.84 2.85 1.08
CA LEU A 24 7.20 2.30 1.12
C LEU A 24 7.36 1.10 0.17
N ALA A 25 6.34 0.24 0.07
CA ALA A 25 6.35 -0.88 -0.86
C ALA A 25 6.33 -0.41 -2.33
N ALA A 26 5.51 0.60 -2.66
CA ALA A 26 5.50 1.20 -3.99
C ALA A 26 6.87 1.81 -4.34
N ALA A 27 7.45 2.60 -3.43
CA ALA A 27 8.77 3.19 -3.63
C ALA A 27 9.89 2.13 -3.81
N ALA A 28 9.80 0.99 -3.10
CA ALA A 28 10.74 -0.11 -3.28
C ALA A 28 10.62 -0.79 -4.65
N VAL A 29 9.40 -0.88 -5.19
CA VAL A 29 9.14 -1.41 -6.53
C VAL A 29 9.63 -0.44 -7.62
N GLU A 30 9.50 0.87 -7.39
CA GLU A 30 10.00 1.91 -8.28
C GLU A 30 11.53 1.99 -8.31
N SER A 31 12.21 1.70 -7.20
CA SER A 31 13.67 1.74 -7.09
C SER A 31 14.39 0.58 -7.78
N PHE A 32 13.66 -0.39 -8.33
CA PHE A 32 14.24 -1.48 -9.11
C PHE A 32 14.98 -0.96 -10.35
N PRO A 33 16.09 -1.59 -10.76
CA PRO A 33 16.87 -1.16 -11.92
C PRO A 33 16.01 -1.09 -13.18
N ALA A 34 16.31 -0.15 -14.08
CA ALA A 34 15.64 -0.05 -15.37
C ALA A 34 15.83 -1.35 -16.16
N THR A 35 14.75 -1.82 -16.78
CA THR A 35 14.73 -3.04 -17.59
C THR A 35 13.93 -2.78 -18.86
N ASP A 36 14.44 -3.27 -19.98
CA ASP A 36 13.76 -3.21 -21.29
C ASP A 36 12.76 -4.36 -21.48
N ASP A 37 12.64 -5.28 -20.52
CA ASP A 37 11.65 -6.35 -20.57
C ASP A 37 10.24 -5.82 -20.24
N GLU A 38 9.36 -5.83 -21.24
CA GLU A 38 7.97 -5.39 -21.13
C GLU A 38 7.17 -6.19 -20.07
N ASN A 39 7.46 -7.47 -19.87
CA ASN A 39 6.81 -8.26 -18.82
C ASN A 39 7.25 -7.80 -17.43
N MET A 40 8.53 -7.45 -17.26
CA MET A 40 9.01 -6.89 -16.00
C MET A 40 8.39 -5.51 -15.72
N ARG A 41 8.22 -4.67 -16.74
CA ARG A 41 7.55 -3.37 -16.64
C ARG A 41 6.06 -3.52 -16.28
N LEU A 42 5.37 -4.45 -16.93
CA LEU A 42 3.97 -4.78 -16.61
C LEU A 42 3.82 -5.30 -15.18
N SER A 43 4.71 -6.21 -14.76
CA SER A 43 4.72 -6.75 -13.40
C SER A 43 4.99 -5.67 -12.36
N ARG A 44 5.93 -4.74 -12.64
CA ARG A 44 6.22 -3.60 -11.77
C ARG A 44 4.97 -2.72 -11.58
N ARG A 45 4.27 -2.40 -12.67
CA ARG A 45 3.03 -1.63 -12.61
C ARG A 45 1.95 -2.35 -11.80
N ALA A 46 1.76 -3.65 -12.02
CA ALA A 46 0.78 -4.45 -11.30
C ALA A 46 1.07 -4.49 -9.78
N LEU A 47 2.35 -4.55 -9.38
CA LEU A 47 2.75 -4.50 -7.97
C LEU A 47 2.43 -3.15 -7.34
N VAL A 48 2.67 -2.03 -8.03
CA VAL A 48 2.28 -0.69 -7.56
C VAL A 48 0.77 -0.58 -7.41
N ASP A 49 0.00 -1.02 -8.41
CA ASP A 49 -1.47 -1.00 -8.35
C ASP A 49 -2.01 -1.83 -7.18
N LEU A 50 -1.35 -2.94 -6.83
CA LEU A 50 -1.71 -3.78 -5.68
C LEU A 50 -1.55 -3.01 -4.35
N THR A 51 -0.52 -2.17 -4.20
CA THR A 51 -0.31 -1.36 -2.99
C THR A 51 -1.42 -0.32 -2.78
N GLN A 52 -2.00 0.21 -3.85
CA GLN A 52 -3.15 1.12 -3.76
C GLN A 52 -4.44 0.34 -3.45
N ARG A 53 -4.58 -0.86 -4.02
CA ARG A 53 -5.75 -1.72 -3.79
C ARG A 53 -5.84 -2.19 -2.34
N VAL A 54 -4.73 -2.47 -1.67
CA VAL A 54 -4.75 -2.93 -0.26
C VAL A 54 -5.21 -1.84 0.72
N ILE A 55 -4.98 -0.56 0.40
CA ILE A 55 -5.43 0.58 1.23
C ILE A 55 -6.93 0.84 1.03
N THR A 56 -7.42 0.72 -0.20
CA THR A 56 -8.79 1.12 -0.59
C THR A 56 -9.82 0.00 -0.48
N ARG A 57 -9.37 -1.24 -0.35
CA ARG A 57 -10.24 -2.42 -0.24
C ARG A 57 -11.11 -2.35 1.02
N THR A 58 -12.42 -2.57 0.82
CA THR A 58 -13.45 -2.50 1.88
C THR A 58 -14.08 -3.85 2.22
N LYS A 59 -13.74 -4.91 1.48
CA LYS A 59 -14.32 -6.26 1.59
C LYS A 59 -13.39 -7.25 2.28
#